data_AF-A0A536TC23-F1
#
_entry.id   AF-A0A536TC23-F1
#
_cell.length_a   1.000
_cell.length_b   1.000
_cell.length_c   1.000
_cell.angle_alpha   90.00
_cell.angle_beta   90.00
_cell.angle_gamma   90.00
#
_symmetry.space_group_name_H-M   'P 1'
#
loop_
_entity.id
_entity.type
_entity.pdbx_description
1 polymer ?
#
loop_
_entity_poly.entity_id
_entity_poly.type
_entity_poly.pdbx_seq_one_letter_code
_entity_poly.pdbx_strand_id
1 'polypeptide(L)'
;VGDVSTALRAGRHTTSETTLYPLDGQSWMVDSPGMKAFGLAHLSAEAIAHGFVELRPLYGKCRFRDCRHATEPGCAVQAAVARGEVMPWRVALLQRLLGDSERRARTW
;
A
#
# COMPACT_ATOMS: atom_id res chain seq x y z
N VAL A 1 5.08 -26.21 -11.64
CA VAL A 1 5.53 -25.08 -10.78
C VAL A 1 6.74 -24.47 -11.45
N GLY A 2 6.72 -23.17 -11.77
CA GLY A 2 7.82 -22.51 -12.47
C GLY A 2 8.98 -22.19 -11.53
N ASP A 3 10.21 -22.46 -11.96
CA ASP A 3 11.42 -22.27 -11.15
C ASP A 3 11.63 -20.79 -10.74
N VAL A 4 12.07 -20.59 -9.50
CA VAL A 4 12.50 -19.28 -8.98
C VAL A 4 13.92 -19.01 -9.47
N SER A 5 14.13 -17.88 -10.17
CA SER A 5 15.47 -17.49 -10.58
C SER A 5 16.29 -17.09 -9.34
N THR A 6 17.33 -17.86 -9.02
CA THR A 6 18.26 -17.58 -7.92
C THR A 6 19.07 -16.29 -8.15
N ALA A 7 19.35 -15.95 -9.42
CA ALA A 7 20.07 -14.73 -9.79
C ALA A 7 19.22 -13.46 -9.65
N LEU A 8 17.92 -13.53 -9.99
CA LEU A 8 17.01 -12.37 -9.95
C LEU A 8 16.20 -12.29 -8.65
N ARG A 9 16.26 -13.31 -7.78
CA ARG A 9 15.40 -13.48 -6.59
C ARG A 9 13.92 -13.22 -6.90
N ALA A 10 13.50 -13.58 -8.11
CA ALA A 10 12.16 -13.31 -8.63
C ALA A 10 11.56 -14.61 -9.14
N GLY A 11 10.29 -14.85 -8.78
CA GLY A 11 9.49 -15.88 -9.41
C GLY A 11 9.22 -15.52 -10.88
N ARG A 12 9.21 -16.52 -11.76
CA ARG A 12 8.79 -16.33 -13.14
C ARG A 12 7.26 -16.31 -13.18
N HIS A 13 6.66 -15.20 -13.61
CA HIS A 13 5.23 -15.21 -13.95
C HIS A 13 5.05 -16.12 -15.17
N THR A 14 4.35 -17.23 -14.97
CA THR A 14 4.02 -18.19 -16.04
C THR A 14 2.72 -17.82 -16.73
N THR A 15 1.80 -17.18 -16.02
CA THR A 15 0.57 -16.59 -16.58
C THR A 15 0.96 -15.33 -17.37
N SER A 16 0.75 -15.35 -18.69
CA SER A 16 1.08 -14.25 -19.62
C SER A 16 -0.12 -13.42 -20.06
N GLU A 17 -1.33 -13.95 -19.88
CA GLU A 17 -2.59 -13.31 -20.26
C GLU A 17 -3.59 -13.38 -19.12
N THR A 18 -4.52 -12.41 -19.08
CA THR A 18 -5.61 -12.42 -18.11
C THR A 18 -6.73 -13.31 -18.64
N THR A 19 -7.17 -14.29 -17.85
CA THR A 19 -8.21 -15.25 -18.23
C THR A 19 -9.32 -15.29 -17.18
N LEU A 20 -10.57 -15.40 -17.65
CA LEU A 20 -11.76 -15.52 -16.82
C LEU A 20 -12.27 -16.98 -16.84
N TYR A 21 -12.38 -17.60 -15.68
CA TYR A 21 -12.83 -18.97 -15.50
C TYR A 21 -14.17 -19.00 -14.75
N PRO A 22 -15.19 -19.73 -15.23
CA PRO A 22 -16.38 -19.99 -14.42
C PRO A 22 -16.01 -20.96 -13.28
N LEU A 23 -16.39 -20.64 -12.05
CA LEU A 23 -16.22 -21.54 -10.90
C LEU A 23 -17.49 -22.36 -10.69
N ASP A 24 -18.64 -21.72 -10.80
CA ASP A 24 -19.97 -22.31 -10.78
C ASP A 24 -20.95 -21.47 -11.61
N GLY A 25 -22.25 -21.75 -11.50
CA GLY A 25 -23.28 -21.02 -12.26
C GLY A 25 -23.44 -19.54 -11.90
N GLN A 26 -22.79 -19.02 -10.85
CA GLN A 26 -22.97 -17.66 -10.34
C GLN A 26 -21.64 -16.94 -10.00
N SER A 27 -20.49 -17.61 -10.13
CA SER A 27 -19.19 -17.06 -9.75
C SER A 27 -18.08 -17.34 -10.76
N TRP A 28 -17.10 -16.44 -10.79
CA TRP A 28 -16.00 -16.45 -11.75
C TRP A 28 -14.68 -16.13 -11.05
N MET A 29 -13.59 -16.68 -11.58
CA MET A 29 -12.21 -16.40 -11.18
C MET A 29 -11.47 -15.71 -12.32
N VAL A 30 -10.81 -14.59 -12.00
CA VAL A 30 -9.88 -13.94 -12.93
C VAL A 30 -8.47 -14.33 -12.51
N ASP A 31 -7.75 -15.05 -13.37
CA ASP A 31 -6.31 -15.22 -13.25
C ASP A 31 -5.64 -14.14 -14.11
N SER A 32 -4.65 -13.44 -13.57
CA SER A 32 -3.93 -12.37 -14.27
C SER A 32 -2.43 -12.50 -14.06
N PRO A 33 -1.60 -12.09 -15.03
CA PRO A 33 -0.16 -12.02 -14.85
C PRO A 33 0.20 -11.20 -13.61
N GLY A 34 1.25 -11.60 -12.90
CA GLY A 34 1.76 -10.80 -11.78
C GLY A 34 2.22 -9.42 -12.27
N MET A 35 1.73 -8.37 -11.61
CA MET A 35 2.12 -7.00 -11.93
C MET A 35 3.55 -6.73 -11.44
N LYS A 36 4.46 -6.43 -12.37
CA LYS A 36 5.85 -6.06 -12.04
C LYS A 36 6.02 -4.59 -11.64
N ALA A 37 5.09 -3.74 -12.03
CA ALA A 37 5.08 -2.33 -11.67
C ALA A 37 3.64 -1.88 -11.42
N PHE A 38 3.34 -1.59 -10.16
CA PHE A 38 2.11 -0.92 -9.76
C PHE A 38 2.49 0.48 -9.24
N GLY A 39 1.90 1.52 -9.82
CA GLY A 39 2.19 2.91 -9.46
C GLY A 39 0.96 3.58 -8.87
N LEU A 40 1.10 4.21 -7.71
CA LEU A 40 0.05 4.99 -7.05
C LEU A 40 -0.03 6.45 -7.53
N ALA A 41 0.60 6.79 -8.67
CA ALA A 41 0.76 8.18 -9.11
C ALA A 41 -0.57 8.91 -9.41
N HIS A 42 -1.62 8.14 -9.70
CA HIS A 42 -2.96 8.67 -9.96
C HIS A 42 -3.76 8.96 -8.68
N LEU A 43 -3.22 8.65 -7.49
CA LEU A 43 -3.88 8.86 -6.21
C LEU A 43 -3.35 10.12 -5.52
N SER A 44 -4.24 10.84 -4.84
CA SER A 44 -3.84 11.90 -3.92
C SER A 44 -3.17 11.32 -2.67
N ALA A 45 -2.40 12.15 -1.94
CA ALA A 45 -1.84 11.77 -0.64
C ALA A 45 -2.92 11.30 0.34
N GLU A 46 -4.09 11.94 0.33
CA GLU A 46 -5.25 11.57 1.12
C GLU A 46 -5.80 10.19 0.73
N ALA A 47 -5.93 9.91 -0.58
CA ALA A 47 -6.37 8.60 -1.07
C ALA A 47 -5.37 7.48 -0.70
N ILE A 48 -4.06 7.75 -0.78
CA ILE A 48 -3.02 6.82 -0.34
C ILE A 48 -3.17 6.55 1.16
N ALA A 49 -3.34 7.60 1.97
CA ALA A 49 -3.56 7.44 3.41
C ALA A 49 -4.81 6.58 3.67
N HIS A 50 -5.97 6.92 3.09
CA HIS A 50 -7.21 6.15 3.26
C HIS A 50 -7.13 4.67 2.86
N GLY A 51 -6.14 4.26 2.06
CA GLY A 51 -5.83 2.86 1.77
C GLY A 51 -5.39 2.05 3.00
N PHE A 52 -4.94 2.71 4.07
CA PHE A 52 -4.54 2.10 5.34
C PHE A 52 -5.74 2.01 6.29
N VAL A 53 -6.49 0.91 6.18
CA VAL A 53 -7.75 0.68 6.89
C VAL A 53 -7.64 0.86 8.40
N GLU A 54 -6.55 0.42 9.00
CA GLU A 54 -6.28 0.49 10.44
C GLU A 54 -5.99 1.93 10.92
N LEU A 55 -5.62 2.83 10.01
CA LEU A 55 -5.35 4.24 10.33
C LEU A 55 -6.61 5.11 10.18
N ARG A 56 -7.64 4.63 9.48
CA ARG A 56 -8.89 5.40 9.25
C ARG A 56 -9.53 5.95 10.53
N PRO A 57 -9.64 5.19 11.64
CA PRO A 57 -10.23 5.70 12.87
C PRO A 57 -9.38 6.78 13.56
N LEU A 58 -8.13 7.00 13.13
CA LEU A 58 -7.17 7.92 13.75
C LEU A 58 -7.06 9.26 12.99
N TYR A 59 -7.63 9.37 11.79
CA TYR A 59 -7.60 10.61 11.01
C TYR A 59 -8.32 11.75 11.73
N GLY A 60 -7.73 12.94 11.64
CA GLY A 60 -8.21 14.14 12.33
C GLY A 60 -8.01 14.13 13.86
N LYS A 61 -7.49 13.05 14.45
CA LYS A 61 -7.25 12.95 15.91
C LYS A 61 -5.85 13.35 16.34
N CYS A 62 -4.97 13.69 15.39
CA CYS A 62 -3.65 14.23 15.72
C CYS A 62 -3.78 15.65 16.23
N ARG A 63 -2.87 16.06 17.12
CA ARG A 63 -2.77 17.44 17.60
C ARG A 63 -2.63 18.45 16.47
N PHE A 64 -1.88 18.10 15.42
CA PHE A 64 -1.62 18.96 14.27
C PHE A 64 -2.37 18.44 13.04
N ARG A 65 -2.94 19.36 12.25
CA ARG A 65 -3.70 19.05 11.04
C ARG A 65 -2.83 18.51 9.91
N ASP A 66 -1.57 18.92 9.86
CA ASP A 66 -0.54 18.57 8.88
C ASP A 66 0.46 17.53 9.43
N CYS A 67 0.05 16.76 10.44
CA CYS A 67 0.88 15.71 11.04
C CYS A 67 1.31 14.66 9.99
N ARG A 68 2.61 14.43 9.86
CA ARG A 68 3.22 13.43 8.96
C ARG A 68 3.40 12.07 9.63
N HIS A 69 2.90 11.94 10.86
CA HIS A 69 2.95 10.73 11.68
C HIS A 69 4.37 10.19 11.90
N ALA A 70 5.37 11.06 11.94
CA ALA A 70 6.76 10.72 12.21
C ALA A 70 7.04 10.91 13.71
N THR A 71 7.56 12.06 14.10
CA THR A 71 7.98 12.36 15.47
C THR A 71 7.14 13.44 16.13
N GLU A 72 6.03 13.86 15.49
CA GLU A 72 5.22 14.96 15.99
C GLU A 72 4.56 14.63 17.35
N PRO A 73 4.63 15.55 18.33
CA PRO A 73 4.01 15.34 19.62
C PRO A 73 2.48 15.34 19.49
N GLY A 74 1.82 14.44 20.21
CA GLY A 74 0.35 14.29 20.14
C GLY A 74 -0.16 13.67 18.84
N CYS A 75 0.67 12.91 18.14
CA CYS A 75 0.25 12.12 16.99
C CYS A 75 -0.58 10.90 17.43
N ALA A 76 -1.85 10.84 17.03
CA ALA A 76 -2.74 9.72 17.35
C ALA A 76 -2.27 8.40 16.75
N VAL A 77 -1.62 8.45 15.57
CA VAL A 77 -1.03 7.27 14.91
C VAL A 77 0.14 6.70 15.72
N GLN A 78 1.07 7.55 16.16
CA GLN A 78 2.19 7.10 16.99
C GLN A 78 1.73 6.58 18.36
N ALA A 79 0.69 7.20 18.94
CA ALA A 79 0.07 6.68 20.16
C ALA A 79 -0.55 5.29 19.94
N ALA A 80 -1.22 5.04 18.81
CA ALA A 80 -1.76 3.73 18.46
C ALA A 80 -0.68 2.68 18.21
N VAL A 81 0.46 3.08 17.62
CA VAL A 81 1.65 2.23 17.49
C VAL A 81 2.19 1.84 18.87
N ALA A 82 2.32 2.81 19.79
CA ALA A 82 2.79 2.54 21.16
C ALA A 82 1.86 1.60 21.95
N ARG A 83 0.56 1.57 21.62
CA ARG A 83 -0.43 0.64 22.18
C ARG A 83 -0.50 -0.71 21.46
N GLY A 84 0.23 -0.91 20.36
CA GLY A 84 0.20 -2.14 19.55
C GLY A 84 -1.03 -2.29 18.65
N GLU A 85 -1.86 -1.25 18.52
CA GLU A 85 -3.05 -1.26 17.65
C GLU A 85 -2.69 -1.11 16.17
N VAL A 86 -1.55 -0.47 15.90
CA VAL A 86 -1.00 -0.25 14.56
C VAL A 86 0.41 -0.80 14.51
N MET A 87 0.71 -1.57 13.48
CA MET A 87 2.05 -2.12 13.29
C MET A 87 3.03 -1.02 12.82
N PRO A 88 4.21 -0.85 13.42
CA PRO A 88 5.16 0.21 13.05
C PRO A 88 5.51 0.23 11.55
N TRP A 89 5.66 -0.95 10.94
CA TRP A 89 6.00 -1.07 9.52
C TRP A 89 4.91 -0.54 8.58
N ARG A 90 3.64 -0.52 9.02
CA ARG A 90 2.53 0.05 8.24
C ARG A 90 2.66 1.57 8.15
N VAL A 91 3.03 2.23 9.26
CA VAL A 91 3.29 3.67 9.28
C VAL A 91 4.51 4.01 8.42
N ALA A 92 5.58 3.22 8.52
CA ALA A 92 6.76 3.39 7.68
C ALA A 92 6.43 3.22 6.18
N LEU A 93 5.58 2.25 5.83
CA LEU A 93 5.11 2.06 4.46
C LEU A 93 4.29 3.25 3.97
N LEU A 94 3.35 3.77 4.78
CA LEU A 94 2.59 4.98 4.44
C LEU A 94 3.52 6.15 4.15
N GLN A 95 4.48 6.44 5.04
CA GLN A 95 5.44 7.52 4.88
C GLN A 95 6.28 7.37 3.61
N ARG A 96 6.71 6.15 3.29
CA ARG A 96 7.42 5.85 2.05
C ARG A 96 6.56 6.15 0.82
N LEU A 97 5.32 5.65 0.79
CA LEU A 97 4.42 5.85 -0.37
C LEU A 97 4.08 7.33 -0.58
N LEU A 98 3.84 8.09 0.50
CA LEU A 98 3.61 9.53 0.43
C LEU A 98 4.85 10.27 -0.08
N GLY A 99 6.04 9.92 0.43
CA GLY A 99 7.30 10.50 -0.05
C GLY A 99 7.58 10.18 -1.52
N ASP A 100 7.28 8.95 -1.96
CA ASP A 100 7.41 8.52 -3.36
C ASP A 100 6.45 9.33 -4.27
N SER A 101 5.21 9.55 -3.81
CA SER A 101 4.20 10.36 -4.51
C SER A 101 4.63 11.81 -4.66
N GLU A 102 5.14 12.44 -3.60
CA GLU A 102 5.63 13.82 -3.63
C GLU A 102 6.83 14.01 -4.56
N ARG A 103 7.79 13.07 -4.57
CA ARG A 103 8.95 13.13 -5.46
C ARG A 103 8.55 13.07 -6.93
N ARG A 104 7.55 12.26 -7.26
CA ARG A 104 7.01 12.14 -8.61
C ARG A 104 6.22 13.37 -9.03
N ALA A 105 5.46 14.00 -8.13
CA ALA A 105 4.76 15.25 -8.44
C ALA A 105 5.72 16.41 -8.81
N ARG A 106 6.96 16.40 -8.30
CA ARG A 106 7.99 17.43 -8.58
C ARG A 106 8.79 17.22 -9.87
N THR A 107 8.57 16.11 -10.57
CA THR A 107 9.33 15.75 -11.79
C THR A 107 8.57 16.02 -13.08
N TRP A 108 7.43 16.73 -13.01
CA TRP A 108 6.62 17.19 -14.15
C TRP A 108 6.53 18.72 -14.16
#